data_AF-A0A7W6PTN5-F1
#
_entry.id   AF-A0A7W6PTN5-F1
#
_cell.length_a   1.000
_cell.length_b   1.000
_cell.length_c   1.000
_cell.angle_alpha   90.00
_cell.angle_beta   90.00
_cell.angle_gamma   90.00
#
_symmetry.space_group_name_H-M   'P 1'
#
loop_
_entity.id
_entity.type
_entity.pdbx_description
1 polymer ?
#
loop_
_entity_poly.entity_id
_entity_poly.type
_entity_poly.pdbx_seq_one_letter_code
_entity_poly.pdbx_strand_id
1 'polypeptide(L)'
;MKKSLLSAVALTAVVAFGGSAWADILVGVGGPLTGPNAAFGAQLQKGAEQAAADINAAGGINGEKIKIVLGDDVSDPKQGVSVA
;
A
#
# COMPACT_ATOMS: atom_id res chain seq x y z
N MET A 1 -47.66 -3.52 -6.05
CA MET A 1 -47.09 -2.28 -6.60
C MET A 1 -46.20 -1.54 -5.59
N LYS A 2 -46.71 -1.09 -4.43
CA LYS A 2 -45.91 -0.33 -3.43
C LYS A 2 -44.65 -1.05 -2.92
N LYS A 3 -44.74 -2.36 -2.65
CA LYS A 3 -43.59 -3.20 -2.22
C LYS A 3 -42.52 -3.35 -3.31
N SER A 4 -42.94 -3.45 -4.58
CA SER A 4 -42.02 -3.57 -5.72
C SER A 4 -41.27 -2.28 -6.01
N LEU A 5 -41.92 -1.13 -5.80
CA LEU A 5 -41.29 0.19 -5.89
C LEU A 5 -40.25 0.40 -4.78
N LEU A 6 -40.57 0.00 -3.54
CA LEU A 6 -39.62 0.02 -2.42
C LEU A 6 -38.41 -0.87 -2.67
N SER A 7 -38.62 -2.09 -3.20
CA SER A 7 -37.52 -3.00 -3.54
C SER A 7 -36.65 -2.47 -4.69
N ALA A 8 -37.24 -1.83 -5.70
CA ALA A 8 -36.49 -1.23 -6.80
C ALA A 8 -35.59 -0.08 -6.30
N VAL A 9 -36.15 0.83 -5.48
CA VAL A 9 -35.39 1.94 -4.88
C VAL A 9 -34.25 1.43 -4.01
N ALA A 10 -34.48 0.40 -3.20
CA ALA A 10 -33.44 -0.22 -2.38
C ALA A 10 -32.31 -0.81 -3.23
N LEU A 11 -32.64 -1.50 -4.33
CA LEU A 11 -31.65 -2.08 -5.24
C LEU A 11 -30.83 -0.99 -5.95
N THR A 12 -31.47 0.10 -6.40
CA THR A 12 -30.77 1.23 -7.03
C THR A 12 -29.84 1.94 -6.05
N ALA A 13 -30.23 2.07 -4.78
CA ALA A 13 -29.38 2.63 -3.74
C ALA A 13 -28.13 1.77 -3.48
N VAL A 14 -28.27 0.43 -3.43
CA VAL A 14 -27.12 -0.47 -3.24
C VAL A 14 -26.13 -0.37 -4.41
N VAL A 15 -26.61 -0.24 -5.65
CA VAL A 15 -25.73 -0.07 -6.81
C VAL A 15 -25.10 1.32 -6.87
N ALA A 16 -25.85 2.36 -6.51
CA ALA A 16 -25.36 3.75 -6.53
C ALA A 16 -24.37 4.07 -5.39
N PHE A 17 -24.49 3.37 -4.25
CA PHE A 17 -23.64 3.57 -3.07
C PHE A 17 -22.70 2.39 -2.76
N GLY A 18 -22.69 1.36 -3.62
CA GLY A 18 -21.69 0.30 -3.59
C GLY A 18 -20.33 0.85 -4.02
N GLY A 19 -19.61 1.47 -3.09
CA GLY A 19 -18.28 2.00 -3.34
C GLY A 19 -17.29 0.89 -3.71
N SER A 20 -16.33 1.21 -4.57
CA SER A 20 -15.17 0.35 -4.81
C SER A 20 -14.46 0.08 -3.47
N ALA A 21 -13.97 -1.14 -3.27
CA ALA A 21 -13.07 -1.41 -2.14
C ALA A 21 -11.73 -0.72 -2.44
N TRP A 22 -11.31 0.21 -1.59
CA TRP A 22 -10.00 0.86 -1.67
C TRP A 22 -9.10 0.20 -0.64
N ALA A 23 -7.97 -0.33 -1.09
CA ALA A 23 -6.95 -0.91 -0.23
C ALA A 23 -5.63 -0.15 -0.39
N ASP A 24 -4.76 -0.25 0.60
CA ASP A 24 -3.40 0.27 0.45
C ASP A 24 -2.59 -0.70 -0.43
N ILE A 25 -1.82 -0.15 -1.37
CA ILE A 25 -0.82 -0.88 -2.13
C ILE A 25 0.41 -1.06 -1.24
N LEU A 26 0.62 -2.30 -0.78
CA LEU A 26 1.79 -2.66 0.01
C LEU A 26 3.01 -2.82 -0.90
N VAL A 27 4.07 -2.07 -0.62
CA VAL A 27 5.35 -2.15 -1.35
C VAL A 27 6.43 -2.59 -0.38
N GLY A 28 6.97 -3.80 -0.59
CA GLY A 28 8.09 -4.32 0.17
C GLY A 28 9.41 -3.67 -0.25
N VAL A 29 10.18 -3.17 0.71
CA VAL A 29 11.52 -2.61 0.51
C VAL A 29 12.48 -3.36 1.42
N GLY A 30 13.28 -4.23 0.80
CA GLY A 30 14.38 -4.94 1.45
C GLY A 30 15.67 -4.13 1.41
N GLY A 31 16.40 -4.10 2.51
CA GLY A 31 17.75 -3.55 2.55
C GLY A 31 18.41 -3.73 3.92
N PRO A 32 19.69 -3.34 4.06
CA PRO A 32 20.41 -3.45 5.32
C PRO A 32 20.01 -2.31 6.25
N LEU A 33 18.91 -2.46 6.97
CA LEU A 33 18.42 -1.45 7.90
C LEU A 33 19.24 -1.47 9.19
N THR A 34 19.85 -2.61 9.52
CA THR A 34 20.79 -2.75 10.63
C THR A 34 22.15 -3.28 10.17
N GLY A 35 23.08 -3.39 11.13
CA GLY A 35 24.44 -3.86 10.87
C GLY A 35 25.39 -2.81 10.27
N PRO A 36 26.55 -3.24 9.74
CA PRO A 36 27.60 -2.34 9.26
C PRO A 36 27.16 -1.42 8.11
N ASN A 37 26.17 -1.87 7.33
CA ASN A 37 25.65 -1.17 6.15
C ASN A 37 24.38 -0.36 6.44
N ALA A 38 23.98 -0.19 7.71
CA ALA A 38 22.75 0.51 8.13
C ALA A 38 22.64 1.94 7.57
N ALA A 39 23.76 2.65 7.41
CA ALA A 39 23.76 4.00 6.84
C ALA A 39 23.23 4.02 5.40
N PHE A 40 23.55 3.00 4.61
CA PHE A 40 23.03 2.84 3.25
C PHE A 40 21.56 2.43 3.26
N GLY A 41 21.15 1.48 4.11
CA GLY A 41 19.74 1.11 4.25
C GLY A 41 18.85 2.26 4.71
N ALA A 42 19.34 3.13 5.59
CA ALA A 42 18.62 4.34 6.00
C ALA A 42 18.41 5.33 4.84
N GLN A 43 19.34 5.42 3.89
CA GLN A 43 19.15 6.22 2.68
C GLN A 43 18.11 5.60 1.74
N LEU A 44 18.15 4.27 1.57
CA LEU A 44 17.15 3.53 0.79
C LEU A 44 15.74 3.69 1.38
N GLN A 45 15.59 3.52 2.69
CA GLN A 45 14.32 3.70 3.40
C GLN A 45 13.76 5.10 3.15
N LYS A 46 14.55 6.14 3.39
CA LYS A 46 14.13 7.53 3.20
C LYS A 46 13.73 7.83 1.76
N GLY A 47 14.47 7.30 0.79
CA GLY A 47 14.15 7.45 -0.63
C GLY A 47 12.82 6.78 -0.99
N ALA A 48 12.59 5.56 -0.51
CA ALA A 48 11.35 4.82 -0.74
C ALA A 48 10.14 5.50 -0.08
N GLU A 49 10.29 5.96 1.16
CA GLU A 49 9.26 6.70 1.89
C GLU A 49 8.92 8.03 1.20
N GLN A 50 9.93 8.77 0.73
CA GLN A 50 9.72 10.02 -0.01
C GLN A 50 8.96 9.78 -1.32
N ALA A 51 9.37 8.77 -2.10
CA ALA A 51 8.71 8.43 -3.34
C ALA A 51 7.24 8.01 -3.11
N ALA A 52 6.98 7.21 -2.08
CA ALA A 52 5.61 6.84 -1.69
C ALA A 52 4.78 8.07 -1.27
N ALA A 53 5.38 8.99 -0.51
CA ALA A 53 4.72 10.23 -0.10
C ALA A 53 4.35 11.11 -1.30
N ASP A 54 5.27 11.27 -2.25
CA ASP A 54 5.05 12.08 -3.46
C ASP A 54 3.94 11.48 -4.35
N ILE A 55 3.95 10.16 -4.55
CA ILE A 55 2.91 9.46 -5.32
C ILE A 55 1.56 9.56 -4.60
N ASN A 56 1.55 9.38 -3.27
CA ASN A 56 0.33 9.51 -2.48
C ASN A 56 -0.23 10.93 -2.50
N ALA A 57 0.63 11.96 -2.48
CA ALA A 57 0.24 13.35 -2.63
C ALA A 57 -0.35 13.65 -4.02
N ALA A 58 0.16 12.99 -5.07
CA ALA A 58 -0.35 13.10 -6.44
C ALA A 58 -1.69 12.35 -6.69
N GLY A 59 -2.26 11.71 -5.65
CA GLY A 59 -3.53 10.99 -5.75
C GLY A 59 -3.41 9.48 -5.59
N GLY A 60 -2.20 8.95 -5.41
CA GLY A 60 -1.96 7.50 -5.34
C GLY A 60 -1.97 6.84 -6.71
N ILE A 61 -1.86 5.52 -6.75
CA ILE A 61 -1.93 4.72 -7.98
C ILE A 61 -3.38 4.25 -8.13
N ASN A 62 -4.07 4.67 -9.21
CA ASN A 62 -5.49 4.39 -9.41
C ASN A 62 -6.40 4.83 -8.24
N GLY A 63 -5.97 5.83 -7.47
CA GLY A 63 -6.65 6.30 -6.24
C GLY A 63 -6.18 5.61 -4.96
N GLU A 64 -5.45 4.49 -5.06
CA GLU A 64 -4.97 3.73 -3.91
C GLU A 64 -3.64 4.28 -3.38
N LYS A 65 -3.49 4.30 -2.05
CA LYS A 65 -2.29 4.81 -1.39
C LYS A 65 -1.24 3.72 -1.29
N ILE A 66 0.02 4.11 -1.49
CA ILE A 66 1.19 3.25 -1.27
C ILE A 66 1.54 3.25 0.21
N LYS A 67 1.81 2.06 0.75
CA LYS A 67 2.38 1.85 2.07
C LYS A 67 3.67 1.04 1.94
N ILE A 68 4.78 1.63 2.39
CA ILE A 68 6.07 0.95 2.43
C ILE A 68 6.08 -0.06 3.59
N VAL A 69 6.52 -1.28 3.29
CA VAL A 69 6.79 -2.34 4.26
C VAL A 69 8.29 -2.63 4.19
N LEU A 70 8.98 -2.43 5.31
CA LEU A 70 10.43 -2.56 5.39
C LEU A 70 10.81 -3.98 5.84
N GLY A 71 11.82 -4.55 5.19
CA GLY A 71 12.44 -5.80 5.61
C GLY A 71 13.95 -5.62 5.74
N ASP A 72 14.49 -6.00 6.89
CA ASP A 72 15.92 -5.90 7.17
C ASP A 72 16.64 -7.18 6.74
N ASP A 73 17.50 -7.07 5.73
CA ASP A 73 18.30 -8.19 5.23
C ASP A 73 19.74 -8.21 5.78
N VAL A 74 20.15 -7.14 6.49
CA VAL A 74 21.50 -6.98 7.08
C VAL A 74 22.66 -7.20 6.06
N SER A 75 22.38 -7.12 4.75
CA SER A 75 23.29 -7.55 3.68
C SER A 75 23.73 -9.02 3.75
N ASP A 76 22.93 -9.87 4.39
CA ASP A 76 23.15 -11.31 4.49
C ASP A 76 22.22 -12.08 3.53
N PRO A 77 22.76 -12.92 2.62
CA PRO A 77 21.94 -13.66 1.66
C PRO A 77 20.90 -14.60 2.28
N LYS A 78 21.13 -15.12 3.51
CA LYS A 78 20.16 -16.02 4.16
C LYS A 78 18.99 -15.23 4.74
N GLN A 79 19.27 -14.04 5.30
CA GLN A 79 18.22 -13.16 5.79
C GLN A 79 17.44 -12.50 4.65
N GLY A 80 18.09 -12.19 3.53
CA GLY A 80 17.43 -11.66 2.33
C GLY A 80 16.31 -12.57 1.78
N VAL A 81 16.46 -13.89 1.86
CA VAL A 81 15.39 -14.85 1.49
C VAL A 81 14.19 -14.79 2.44
N SER A 82 14.40 -14.42 3.71
CA SER A 82 13.32 -14.30 4.69
C SER A 82 12.56 -12.97 4.59
N VAL A 83 13.11 -12.00 3.85
CA VAL A 83 12.54 -10.66 3.63
C VAL A 83 11.66 -10.60 2.37
N ALA A 84 11.94 -11.45 1.37
CA ALA A 84 11.23 -11.52 0.09
C ALA A 84 9.99 -12.43 0.14
#